data_AF-A0A844XA66-F1
#
_entry.id   AF-A0A844XA66-F1
#
_cell.length_a   1.000
_cell.length_b   1.000
_cell.length_c   1.000
_cell.angle_alpha   90.00
_cell.angle_beta   90.00
_cell.angle_gamma   90.00
#
_symmetry.space_group_name_H-M   'P 1'
#
loop_
_entity.id
_entity.type
_entity.pdbx_description
1 polymer ?
#
loop_
_entity_poly.entity_id
_entity_poly.type
_entity_poly.pdbx_seq_one_letter_code
_entity_poly.pdbx_strand_id
1 'polypeptide(L)'
;MTSGGRKRYQDHHGYGEIKFSRYFVLYVSQIAWIGLGIYLYAGAYWPSTCTPDNLLEVYGCSMRLPEDGGGWREAALLTWLWATPILIGLELSRRFNKDGN
;
A
#
# COMPACT_ATOMS: atom_id res chain seq x y z
N MET A 1 47.98 -1.10 11.02
CA MET A 1 46.88 -0.44 10.29
C MET A 1 45.98 -1.52 9.70
N THR A 2 44.87 -1.81 10.38
CA THR A 2 43.89 -2.83 10.00
C THR A 2 42.95 -2.27 8.93
N SER A 3 43.07 -2.79 7.71
CA SER A 3 42.16 -2.51 6.60
C SER A 3 40.81 -3.14 6.92
N GLY A 4 39.83 -2.33 7.33
CA GLY A 4 38.45 -2.74 7.49
C GLY A 4 37.86 -3.10 6.13
N GLY A 5 37.65 -4.39 5.88
CA GLY A 5 37.06 -4.91 4.66
C GLY A 5 35.69 -4.32 4.41
N ARG A 6 35.60 -3.40 3.44
CA ARG A 6 34.32 -3.01 2.85
C ARG A 6 33.75 -4.26 2.21
N LYS A 7 32.68 -4.82 2.80
CA LYS A 7 31.83 -5.83 2.16
C LYS A 7 31.20 -5.18 0.93
N ARG A 8 31.92 -5.24 -0.18
CA ARG A 8 31.45 -4.89 -1.51
C ARG A 8 30.46 -6.00 -1.85
N TYR A 9 29.16 -5.73 -1.67
CA TYR A 9 28.13 -6.58 -2.24
C TYR A 9 28.45 -6.68 -3.74
N GLN A 10 28.74 -7.88 -4.22
CA GLN A 10 28.83 -8.13 -5.64
C GLN A 10 27.41 -7.99 -6.19
N ASP A 11 27.18 -6.94 -6.98
CA ASP A 11 26.03 -6.86 -7.88
C ASP A 11 26.16 -7.97 -8.91
N HIS A 12 25.76 -9.18 -8.52
CA HIS A 12 25.41 -10.21 -9.46
C HIS A 12 24.04 -9.82 -10.03
N HIS A 13 24.05 -8.96 -11.03
CA HIS A 13 22.98 -8.89 -12.02
C HIS A 13 22.98 -10.18 -12.83
N GLY A 14 22.66 -11.29 -12.16
CA GLY A 14 22.20 -12.47 -12.85
C GLY A 14 20.94 -12.05 -13.59
N TYR A 15 20.96 -12.19 -14.91
CA TYR A 15 19.76 -12.28 -15.74
C TYR A 15 18.95 -13.50 -15.26
N GLY A 16 18.36 -13.41 -14.08
CA GLY A 16 17.35 -14.33 -13.64
C GLY A 16 16.20 -14.12 -14.59
N GLU A 17 15.89 -15.14 -15.39
CA GLU A 17 14.68 -15.21 -16.20
C GLU A 17 13.56 -14.49 -15.47
N ILE A 18 12.91 -13.56 -16.15
CA ILE A 18 11.77 -12.81 -15.67
C ILE A 18 10.68 -13.85 -15.35
N LYS A 19 10.76 -14.47 -14.16
CA LYS A 19 9.88 -15.56 -13.77
C LYS A 19 8.49 -14.95 -13.75
N PHE A 20 7.67 -15.27 -14.75
CA PHE A 20 6.28 -14.83 -14.86
C PHE A 20 5.54 -14.94 -13.52
N SER A 21 5.87 -15.96 -12.74
CA SER A 21 5.42 -16.16 -11.35
C SER A 21 5.60 -14.91 -10.46
N ARG A 22 6.72 -14.20 -10.52
CA ARG A 22 6.96 -12.99 -9.71
C ARG A 22 5.99 -11.87 -10.08
N TYR A 23 5.85 -11.57 -11.37
CA TYR A 23 4.95 -10.52 -11.84
C TYR A 23 3.49 -10.91 -11.59
N PHE A 24 3.15 -12.17 -11.80
CA PHE A 24 1.84 -12.71 -11.52
C PHE A 24 1.44 -12.49 -10.06
N VAL A 25 2.28 -12.91 -9.10
CA VAL A 25 2.01 -12.72 -7.67
C VAL A 25 1.86 -11.24 -7.31
N LEU A 26 2.69 -10.37 -7.91
CA LEU A 26 2.60 -8.92 -7.70
C LEU A 26 1.27 -8.34 -8.21
N TYR A 27 0.77 -8.78 -9.37
CA TYR A 27 -0.51 -8.29 -9.87
C TYR A 27 -1.68 -8.88 -9.08
N VAL A 28 -1.61 -10.15 -8.69
CA VAL A 28 -2.62 -10.78 -7.83
C VAL A 28 -2.70 -10.08 -6.48
N SER A 29 -1.57 -9.74 -5.85
CA SER A 29 -1.57 -9.02 -4.58
C SER A 29 -2.15 -7.61 -4.71
N GLN A 30 -1.89 -6.91 -5.81
CA GLN A 30 -2.48 -5.60 -6.09
C GLN A 30 -4.00 -5.70 -6.30
N ILE A 31 -4.47 -6.68 -7.07
CA ILE A 31 -5.91 -6.93 -7.28
C ILE A 31 -6.57 -7.29 -5.95
N ALA A 32 -5.97 -8.18 -5.17
CA ALA A 32 -6.46 -8.55 -3.85
C ALA A 32 -6.50 -7.34 -2.89
N TRP A 33 -5.50 -6.46 -2.95
CA TRP A 33 -5.46 -5.24 -2.16
C TRP A 33 -6.58 -4.28 -2.53
N ILE A 34 -6.84 -4.05 -3.83
CA ILE A 34 -7.95 -3.22 -4.30
C ILE A 34 -9.29 -3.84 -3.91
N GLY A 35 -9.45 -5.15 -4.11
CA GLY A 35 -10.64 -5.89 -3.74
C GLY A 35 -10.93 -5.83 -2.24
N LEU A 36 -9.89 -5.91 -1.40
CA LEU A 36 -10.00 -5.73 0.05
C LEU A 36 -10.55 -4.34 0.39
N GLY A 37 -10.06 -3.29 -0.26
CA GLY A 37 -10.57 -1.92 -0.05
C GLY A 37 -12.05 -1.79 -0.40
N ILE A 38 -12.47 -2.32 -1.56
CA ILE A 38 -13.88 -2.31 -1.98
C ILE A 38 -14.76 -3.09 -1.00
N TYR A 39 -14.30 -4.27 -0.58
CA TYR A 39 -15.02 -5.10 0.38
C TYR A 39 -15.21 -4.39 1.73
N LEU A 40 -14.17 -3.73 2.23
CA LEU A 40 -14.22 -2.96 3.46
C LEU A 40 -15.13 -1.72 3.31
N TYR A 41 -15.05 -1.01 2.17
CA TYR A 41 -15.86 0.18 1.91
C TYR A 41 -17.35 -0.15 1.82
N ALA A 42 -17.71 -1.22 1.09
CA ALA A 42 -19.10 -1.68 0.96
C ALA A 42 -19.68 -2.21 2.28
N GLY A 43 -18.82 -2.68 3.19
CA GLY A 43 -19.19 -3.22 4.49
C GLY A 43 -19.03 -2.24 5.66
N ALA A 44 -18.55 -1.02 5.43
CA ALA A 44 -18.35 -0.01 6.46
C ALA A 44 -19.60 0.85 6.61
N TYR A 45 -19.94 1.16 7.86
CA TYR A 45 -21.04 2.07 8.16
C TYR A 45 -20.55 3.52 8.15
N TRP A 46 -21.09 4.34 7.25
CA TRP A 46 -20.82 5.77 7.19
C TRP A 46 -21.96 6.53 7.88
N PRO A 47 -21.69 7.32 8.94
CA PRO A 47 -22.72 8.13 9.57
C PRO A 47 -23.21 9.21 8.61
N SER A 48 -24.48 9.59 8.71
CA SER A 48 -25.10 10.62 7.84
C SER A 48 -24.43 11.99 7.93
N THR A 49 -23.70 12.26 9.02
CA THR A 49 -22.86 13.45 9.22
C THR A 49 -21.56 13.44 8.41
N CYS A 50 -21.17 12.28 7.87
CA CYS A 50 -19.95 12.08 7.10
C CYS A 50 -20.21 11.05 5.98
N THR A 51 -21.15 11.36 5.09
CA THR A 51 -21.37 10.61 3.85
C THR A 51 -20.46 11.21 2.77
N PRO A 52 -19.43 10.49 2.31
CA PRO A 52 -18.49 11.07 1.36
C PRO A 52 -19.08 11.04 -0.05
N ASP A 53 -19.27 12.22 -0.65
CA ASP A 53 -19.64 12.34 -2.07
C ASP A 53 -18.42 12.24 -2.97
N ASN A 54 -17.24 12.57 -2.43
CA ASN A 54 -15.98 12.63 -3.17
C ASN A 54 -14.85 11.86 -2.48
N LEU A 55 -13.87 11.38 -3.25
CA LEU A 55 -12.69 10.67 -2.70
C LEU A 55 -11.93 11.48 -1.64
N LEU A 56 -11.90 12.81 -1.76
CA LEU A 56 -11.24 13.67 -0.78
C LEU A 56 -11.97 13.65 0.58
N GLU A 57 -13.31 13.65 0.53
CA GLU A 57 -14.15 13.54 1.71
C GLU A 57 -14.07 12.16 2.34
N VAL A 58 -13.87 11.10 1.54
CA VAL A 58 -13.57 9.75 2.07
C VAL A 58 -12.35 9.81 2.99
N TYR A 59 -11.26 10.49 2.59
CA TYR A 59 -10.07 10.65 3.43
C TYR A 59 -10.32 11.55 4.64
N GLY A 60 -11.03 12.66 4.48
CA GLY A 60 -11.36 13.58 5.58
C GLY A 60 -12.25 12.93 6.65
N CYS A 61 -13.28 12.19 6.21
CA CYS A 61 -14.17 11.45 7.09
C CYS A 61 -13.54 10.15 7.61
N SER A 62 -12.51 9.59 6.96
CA SER A 62 -11.84 8.35 7.37
C SER A 62 -11.36 8.36 8.82
N MET A 63 -10.91 9.51 9.34
CA MET A 63 -10.44 9.63 10.72
C MET A 63 -11.54 9.44 11.77
N ARG A 64 -12.80 9.68 11.40
CA ARG A 64 -13.97 9.53 12.27
C ARG A 64 -14.60 8.14 12.23
N LEU A 65 -14.24 7.30 11.26
CA LEU A 65 -14.77 5.94 11.11
C LEU A 65 -14.67 5.08 12.39
N PRO A 66 -13.57 5.11 13.17
CA PRO A 66 -13.48 4.32 14.39
C PRO A 66 -14.17 4.96 15.61
N GLU A 67 -14.60 6.23 15.55
CA GLU A 67 -15.13 6.96 16.73
C GLU A 67 -16.61 6.63 17.01
N ASP A 68 -17.45 6.47 15.98
CA ASP A 68 -18.91 6.33 16.13
C ASP A 68 -19.38 4.87 16.37
N GLY A 69 -18.58 4.08 17.11
CA GLY A 69 -18.89 2.67 17.43
C GLY A 69 -18.38 1.65 16.41
N GLY A 70 -17.37 2.05 15.61
CA GLY A 70 -16.85 1.29 14.48
C GLY A 70 -16.27 -0.07 14.87
N GLY A 71 -16.80 -1.12 14.25
CA GLY A 71 -16.25 -2.46 14.35
C GLY A 71 -14.88 -2.60 13.67
N TRP A 72 -14.42 -3.84 13.56
CA TRP A 72 -13.12 -4.14 12.96
C TRP A 72 -13.02 -3.73 11.48
N ARG A 73 -14.16 -3.57 10.78
CA ARG A 73 -14.21 -3.24 9.36
C ARG A 73 -13.88 -1.77 9.12
N GLU A 74 -14.37 -0.89 9.98
CA GLU A 74 -14.16 0.54 9.95
C GLU A 74 -12.70 0.88 10.25
N ALA A 75 -12.12 0.24 11.28
CA ALA A 75 -10.70 0.35 11.59
C ALA A 75 -9.80 -0.21 10.47
N ALA A 76 -10.20 -1.34 9.86
CA ALA A 76 -9.49 -1.90 8.72
C ALA A 76 -9.57 -1.00 7.48
N LEU A 77 -10.72 -0.35 7.22
CA LEU A 77 -10.89 0.57 6.10
C LEU A 77 -10.02 1.83 6.28
N LEU A 78 -9.98 2.39 7.49
CA LEU A 78 -9.04 3.46 7.84
C LEU A 78 -7.62 3.03 7.53
N THR A 79 -7.20 1.87 8.05
CA THR A 79 -5.84 1.37 7.82
C THR A 79 -5.54 1.20 6.33
N TRP A 80 -6.49 0.66 5.56
CA TRP A 80 -6.36 0.47 4.13
C TRP A 80 -6.21 1.81 3.38
N LEU A 81 -7.06 2.79 3.68
CA LEU A 81 -7.01 4.13 3.10
C LEU A 81 -5.66 4.79 3.36
N TRP A 82 -5.13 4.70 4.58
CA TRP A 82 -3.86 5.32 4.94
C TRP A 82 -2.62 4.52 4.50
N ALA A 83 -2.74 3.21 4.32
CA ALA A 83 -1.67 2.37 3.80
C ALA A 83 -1.48 2.54 2.28
N THR A 84 -2.55 2.76 1.50
CA THR A 84 -2.44 2.92 0.03
C THR A 84 -1.48 4.03 -0.42
N PRO A 85 -1.53 5.28 0.08
CA PRO A 85 -0.60 6.33 -0.35
C PRO A 85 0.85 6.02 0.05
N ILE A 86 1.07 5.35 1.18
CA ILE A 86 2.41 4.93 1.62
C ILE A 86 2.98 3.90 0.65
N LEU A 87 2.19 2.88 0.28
CA LEU A 87 2.61 1.84 -0.66
C LEU A 87 2.92 2.44 -2.04
N ILE A 88 2.10 3.38 -2.51
CA ILE A 88 2.34 4.11 -3.77
C ILE A 88 3.64 4.92 -3.67
N GLY A 89 3.84 5.66 -2.58
CA GLY A 89 5.06 6.43 -2.35
C GLY A 89 6.32 5.57 -2.31
N LEU A 90 6.25 4.38 -1.70
CA LEU A 90 7.35 3.41 -1.66
C LEU A 90 7.62 2.76 -3.03
N GLU A 91 6.60 2.55 -3.84
CA GLU A 91 6.78 2.06 -5.21
C GLU A 91 7.40 3.13 -6.10
N LEU A 92 6.96 4.38 -5.97
CA LEU A 92 7.56 5.51 -6.69
C LEU A 92 9.02 5.73 -6.29
N SER A 93 9.32 5.75 -4.99
CA SER A 93 10.71 5.90 -4.53
C SER A 93 11.61 4.79 -5.04
N ARG A 94 11.11 3.55 -5.09
CA ARG A 94 11.81 2.40 -5.68
C ARG A 94 12.09 2.58 -7.17
N ARG A 95 11.14 3.13 -7.93
CA ARG A 95 11.32 3.40 -9.37
C ARG A 95 12.33 4.52 -9.60
N PHE A 96 12.17 5.66 -8.93
CA PHE A 96 13.09 6.79 -9.09
C PHE A 96 14.53 6.48 -8.66
N ASN A 97 14.73 5.67 -7.62
CA ASN A 97 16.07 5.26 -7.18
C ASN A 97 16.73 4.26 -8.15
N LYS A 98 15.93 3.52 -8.94
CA LYS A 98 16.43 2.59 -9.94
C LYS A 98 16.88 3.28 -11.23
N ASP A 99 16.34 4.47 -11.53
CA ASP A 99 16.67 5.25 -12.74
C ASP A 99 17.83 6.25 -12.51
N GLY A 100 18.27 6.45 -11.26
CA GLY A 100 19.26 7.45 -10.85
C GLY A 100 20.71 6.96 -10.72
N ASN A 101 21.03 5.72 -11.11
CA ASN A 101 22.37 5.13 -11.07
C ASN A 101 22.63 4.25 -12.30
#